data_AF-A0A1J3ES54-F1
#
_entry.id   AF-A0A1J3ES54-F1
#
_cell.length_a   1.000
_cell.length_b   1.000
_cell.length_c   1.000
_cell.angle_alpha   90.00
_cell.angle_beta   90.00
_cell.angle_gamma   90.00
#
_symmetry.space_group_name_H-M   'P 1'
#
loop_
_entity.id
_entity.type
_entity.pdbx_description
1 polymer ?
#
loop_
_entity_poly.entity_id
_entity_poly.type
_entity_poly.pdbx_seq_one_letter_code
_entity_poly.pdbx_strand_id
1 'polypeptide(L)' 'KGLIEAGVSQMPRIFHHSSVNLANPKPPSSHFLHHTTIPTIDLGGRSLEDESKRKKTIEGIKDASEKWGFFQVINHGV' A
#
# COMPACT_ATOMS: atom_id res chain seq x y z
N LYS A 1 2.49 -20.02 4.36
CA LYS A 1 1.76 -20.88 5.32
C LYS A 1 2.41 -22.26 5.44
N GLY A 2 2.41 -23.09 4.38
CA GLY A 2 2.96 -24.46 4.46
C GLY A 2 4.43 -24.61 4.91
N LEU A 3 5.34 -23.71 4.52
CA LEU A 3 6.74 -23.77 4.99
C LEU A 3 6.90 -23.52 6.50
N ILE A 4 6.06 -22.64 7.05
CA ILE A 4 6.08 -22.31 8.48
C ILE A 4 5.53 -23.50 9.27
N GLU A 5 4.42 -24.07 8.80
CA GLU A 5 3.77 -25.24 9.43
C GLU A 5 4.63 -26.51 9.34
N ALA A 6 5.46 -26.64 8.30
CA ALA A 6 6.40 -27.75 8.14
C ALA A 6 7.64 -27.66 9.06
N GLY A 7 7.78 -26.59 9.86
CA GLY A 7 8.86 -26.45 10.83
C GLY A 7 10.26 -26.34 10.21
N VAL A 8 10.36 -25.85 8.97
CA VAL A 8 11.65 -25.74 8.28
C VAL A 8 12.53 -24.72 9.00
N SER A 9 13.73 -25.14 9.41
CA SER A 9 14.65 -24.30 10.20
C SER A 9 15.42 -23.28 9.35
N GLN A 10 15.43 -23.45 8.03
CA GLN A 10 16.17 -22.63 7.08
C GLN A 10 15.33 -22.31 5.84
N MET A 11 15.52 -21.12 5.27
CA MET A 11 14.81 -20.71 4.06
C MET A 11 15.27 -21.55 2.85
N PRO A 12 14.35 -22.15 2.07
CA PRO A 12 14.73 -22.84 0.86
C PRO A 12 15.39 -21.92 -0.16
N ARG A 13 16.42 -22.44 -0.85
CA ARG A 13 17.22 -21.67 -1.83
C ARG A 13 16.40 -21.04 -2.97
N ILE A 14 15.25 -21.60 -3.31
CA ILE A 14 14.33 -21.02 -4.32
C ILE A 14 13.78 -19.63 -3.92
N PHE A 15 13.79 -19.28 -2.63
CA PHE A 15 13.39 -17.95 -2.12
C PHE A 15 14.59 -17.01 -1.94
N HIS A 16 15.81 -17.46 -2.21
CA HIS A 16 16.98 -16.59 -2.12
C HIS A 16 16.98 -15.66 -3.32
N HIS A 17 16.91 -14.36 -3.06
CA HIS A 17 17.07 -13.37 -4.11
C HIS A 17 18.56 -13.27 -4.49
N SER A 18 18.89 -12.97 -5.75
CA SER A 18 20.27 -12.92 -6.20
C SER A 18 21.03 -11.79 -5.48
N SER A 19 22.31 -12.02 -5.19
CA SER A 19 23.18 -11.03 -4.52
C SER A 19 23.27 -9.70 -5.27
N VAL A 20 23.07 -9.70 -6.59
CA VAL A 20 22.98 -8.50 -7.44
C VAL A 20 21.80 -7.60 -7.04
N ASN A 21 20.69 -8.17 -6.55
CA ASN A 21 19.53 -7.42 -6.02
C ASN A 21 19.66 -7.11 -4.52
N LEU A 22 20.53 -7.82 -3.79
CA LEU A 22 20.77 -7.62 -2.36
C LEU A 22 21.86 -6.59 -2.05
N ALA A 23 22.62 -6.13 -3.05
CA ALA A 23 23.80 -5.28 -2.82
C ALA A 23 23.46 -3.91 -2.20
N ASN A 24 22.20 -3.47 -2.29
CA ASN A 24 21.72 -2.27 -1.61
C ASN A 24 20.25 -2.50 -1.23
N PRO A 25 19.93 -3.13 -0.08
CA PRO A 25 18.60 -2.99 0.45
C PRO A 25 18.44 -1.50 0.74
N LYS A 26 17.71 -0.78 -0.14
CA LYS A 26 17.39 0.61 0.13
C LYS A 26 16.70 0.59 1.49
N PRO A 27 17.26 1.23 2.54
CA PRO A 27 16.51 1.40 3.75
C PRO A 27 15.17 2.02 3.36
N PRO A 28 14.06 1.66 4.04
CA PRO A 28 12.81 2.36 3.81
C PRO A 28 13.13 3.85 3.89
N SER A 29 12.88 4.56 2.78
CA SER A 29 13.23 5.98 2.67
C SER A 29 12.76 6.69 3.92
N SER A 30 13.55 7.60 4.49
CA SER A 30 13.14 8.37 5.68
C SER A 30 11.80 9.09 5.49
N HIS A 31 11.35 9.29 4.25
CA HIS A 31 9.98 9.69 3.89
C HIS A 31 8.87 8.75 4.40
N PHE A 32 9.12 7.44 4.48
CA PHE A 32 8.18 6.47 5.06
C PHE A 32 8.24 6.44 6.59
N LEU A 33 9.36 6.87 7.19
CA LEU A 33 9.53 6.96 8.65
C LEU A 33 8.97 8.28 9.21
N HIS A 34 9.05 9.36 8.45
CA HIS A 34 8.41 10.65 8.74
C HIS A 34 7.10 10.79 7.97
N HIS A 35 6.07 10.04 8.40
CA HIS A 35 4.65 10.35 8.19
C HIS A 35 4.21 10.86 6.81
N THR A 36 4.76 10.36 5.71
CA THR A 36 4.03 10.44 4.44
C THR A 36 3.03 9.29 4.44
N THR A 37 1.94 9.45 5.20
CA THR A 37 0.87 8.45 5.30
C THR A 37 0.36 8.18 3.89
N ILE A 38 0.34 6.92 3.50
CA ILE A 38 -0.26 6.49 2.24
C ILE A 38 -1.64 7.16 2.12
N PRO A 39 -1.95 7.82 0.98
CA PRO A 39 -3.23 8.50 0.85
C PRO A 39 -4.37 7.55 1.20
N THR A 40 -5.27 7.96 2.08
CA THR A 40 -6.41 7.14 2.50
C THR A 40 -7.69 7.81 2.05
N ILE A 41 -8.51 7.08 1.30
CA ILE A 41 -9.73 7.58 0.67
C ILE A 41 -10.93 6.93 1.36
N ASP A 42 -11.78 7.75 1.96
CA ASP A 42 -13.03 7.31 2.57
C ASP A 42 -14.15 7.27 1.52
N LEU A 43 -14.73 6.08 1.31
CA LEU A 43 -15.87 5.86 0.43
C LEU A 43 -17.20 5.73 1.18
N GLY A 44 -17.19 5.94 2.50
CA GLY A 44 -18.34 5.74 3.37
C GLY A 44 -19.42 6.83 3.32
N GLY A 45 -20.63 6.43 3.72
CA GLY A 45 -21.74 7.33 4.03
C GLY A 45 -22.27 8.16 2.86
N ARG A 46 -22.79 9.35 3.18
CA ARG A 46 -23.34 10.33 2.22
C ARG A 46 -22.29 10.97 1.30
N SER A 47 -21.03 10.53 1.36
CA SER A 47 -19.94 11.14 0.58
C SER A 47 -20.15 11.00 -0.94
N LEU A 48 -20.88 9.97 -1.37
CA LEU A 48 -21.24 9.77 -2.77
C LEU A 48 -22.63 10.35 -3.12
N GLU A 49 -23.49 10.60 -2.12
CA GLU A 49 -24.83 11.17 -2.31
C GLU A 49 -24.79 12.69 -2.54
N ASP A 50 -23.80 13.37 -1.96
CA ASP A 50 -23.53 14.80 -2.18
C ASP A 50 -22.55 14.99 -3.35
N GLU A 51 -22.97 15.68 -4.41
CA GLU A 51 -22.16 15.92 -5.60
C GLU A 51 -20.81 16.59 -5.30
N SER A 52 -20.77 17.49 -4.32
CA SER A 52 -19.54 18.20 -3.93
C SER A 52 -18.56 17.26 -3.24
N LYS A 53 -19.05 16.36 -2.38
CA LYS A 53 -18.22 15.37 -1.70
C LYS A 53 -17.74 14.30 -2.66
N ARG A 54 -18.61 13.83 -3.56
CA ARG A 54 -18.27 12.89 -4.63
C ARG A 54 -17.16 13.45 -5.52
N LYS A 55 -17.25 14.72 -5.90
CA LYS A 55 -16.19 15.39 -6.67
C LYS A 55 -14.86 15.41 -5.93
N LYS A 56 -14.86 15.74 -4.62
CA LYS A 56 -13.65 15.70 -3.78
C LYS A 56 -13.05 14.30 -3.67
N THR A 57 -13.88 13.27 -3.51
CA THR A 57 -13.42 11.87 -3.49
C THR A 57 -12.77 11.48 -4.82
N ILE A 58 -13.38 11.81 -5.96
CA ILE A 58 -12.82 11.54 -7.30
C ILE A 58 -11.50 12.28 -7.49
N GLU A 59 -11.41 13.54 -7.06
CA GLU A 59 -10.18 14.33 -7.12
C GLU A 59 -9.06 13.71 -6.27
N GLY A 60 -9.39 13.24 -5.05
CA GLY A 60 -8.45 12.51 -4.20
C GLY A 60 -7.95 11.21 -4.82
N ILE A 61 -8.82 10.43 -5.47
CA ILE A 61 -8.44 9.21 -6.20
C ILE A 61 -7.48 9.55 -7.33
N LYS A 62 -7.80 10.58 -8.13
CA LYS A 62 -6.96 11.01 -9.25
C LYS A 62 -5.58 11.45 -8.75
N ASP A 63 -5.53 12.32 -7.76
CA ASP A 63 -4.28 12.85 -7.20
C ASP A 63 -3.38 11.74 -6.63
N ALA A 64 -3.98 10.81 -5.89
CA ALA A 64 -3.23 9.68 -5.33
C ALA A 64 -2.74 8.72 -6.43
N SER A 65 -3.55 8.47 -7.45
CA SER A 65 -3.13 7.65 -8.60
C SER A 65 -1.96 8.27 -9.36
N GLU A 66 -1.99 9.58 -9.61
CA GLU A 66 -0.95 10.29 -10.36
C GLU A 66 0.35 10.46 -9.57
N LYS A 67 0.26 10.82 -8.28
CA LYS A 67 1.45 11.11 -7.45
C LYS A 67 2.05 9.89 -6.77
N TRP A 68 1.21 8.93 -6.37
CA TRP A 68 1.62 7.77 -5.58
C TRP A 68 1.56 6.46 -6.36
N GLY A 69 0.62 6.32 -7.29
CA GLY A 69 0.34 5.06 -7.96
C GLY A 69 -0.34 4.01 -7.06
N PHE A 70 -0.57 4.32 -5.78
CA PHE A 70 -1.30 3.50 -4.83
C PHE A 70 -1.87 4.33 -3.68
N PHE A 71 -2.95 3.85 -3.06
CA PHE A 71 -3.65 4.47 -1.95
C PHE A 71 -4.45 3.42 -1.16
N GLN A 72 -4.83 3.77 0.06
CA GLN A 72 -5.74 2.99 0.90
C GLN A 72 -7.17 3.46 0.70
N VAL A 73 -8.12 2.53 0.83
CA VAL A 73 -9.55 2.83 0.74
C VAL A 73 -10.25 2.28 1.98
N ILE A 74 -11.05 3.11 2.65
CA ILE A 74 -11.84 2.73 3.83
C ILE A 74 -13.34 2.90 3.57
N ASN A 75 -14.17 2.22 4.36
CA ASN A 75 -15.64 2.26 4.26
C ASN A 75 -16.18 1.95 2.84
N HIS A 76 -15.55 1.01 2.14
CA HIS A 76 -15.86 0.67 0.75
C HIS A 76 -16.97 -0.39 0.60
N GLY A 77 -17.51 -0.92 1.71
CA GLY A 77 -18.70 -1.78 1.72
C GLY A 77 -18.48 -3.25 1.34
N VAL A 78 -17.24 -3.76 1.44
CA VAL A 78 -16.91 -5.19 1.29
C VAL A 78 -17.01 -5.92 2.63
#